data_AF-A0A546XQP0-F1
#
_entry.id   AF-A0A546XQP0-F1
#
_cell.length_a   1.000
_cell.length_b   1.000
_cell.length_c   1.000
_cell.angle_alpha   90.00
_cell.angle_beta   90.00
_cell.angle_gamma   90.00
#
_symmetry.space_group_name_H-M   'P 1'
#
loop_
_entity.id
_entity.type
_entity.pdbx_description
1 polymer ?
#
loop_
_entity_poly.entity_id
_entity_poly.type
_entity_poly.pdbx_seq_one_letter_code
_entity_poly.pdbx_strand_id
1 'polypeptide(L)'
;MVENIRVENPVTPEAFIQAMSELGVSFPLTCSQRDMGVLLDADGDELLTIDSSGSMPDNTVALLCANIVMVLNNAAGYRAVAALVPLEQDGSTAAAIADTKLVMLEMHLKSLVIANPEKALLAALDDDVRMWFVAELTSVAGASVPLTDIEAMVSRSLTPAKGGTA
;
A
#
# COMPACT_ATOMS: atom_id res chain seq x y z
N MET A 1 -11.28 -37.85 14.06
CA MET A 1 -11.48 -36.78 15.06
C MET A 1 -10.49 -35.68 14.70
N VAL A 2 -10.94 -34.43 14.51
CA VAL A 2 -10.03 -33.29 14.33
C VAL A 2 -9.85 -32.69 15.73
N GLU A 3 -8.66 -32.80 16.29
CA GLU A 3 -8.30 -32.10 17.52
C GLU A 3 -7.99 -30.64 17.15
N ASN A 4 -8.66 -29.70 17.82
CA ASN A 4 -8.39 -28.28 17.67
C ASN A 4 -7.38 -27.86 18.72
N ILE A 5 -6.24 -27.33 18.29
CA ILE A 5 -5.26 -26.71 19.19
C ILE A 5 -5.67 -25.24 19.39
N ARG A 6 -5.93 -24.83 20.63
CA ARG A 6 -6.17 -23.44 21.00
C ARG A 6 -4.84 -22.78 21.31
N VAL A 7 -4.50 -21.73 20.58
CA VAL A 7 -3.32 -20.89 20.83
C VAL A 7 -3.78 -19.56 21.39
N GLU A 8 -3.19 -19.15 22.51
CA GLU A 8 -3.48 -17.86 23.15
C GLU A 8 -2.23 -16.98 23.17
N ASN A 9 -2.43 -15.67 23.12
CA ASN A 9 -1.33 -14.74 23.23
C ASN A 9 -0.78 -14.75 24.66
N PRO A 10 0.51 -15.06 24.88
CA PRO A 10 1.13 -14.98 26.19
C PRO A 10 1.06 -13.55 26.75
N VAL A 11 0.87 -13.44 28.07
CA VAL A 11 0.68 -12.15 28.74
C VAL A 11 2.00 -11.39 28.89
N THR A 12 3.14 -12.09 28.90
CA THR A 12 4.47 -11.48 29.05
C THR A 12 5.43 -11.93 27.94
N PRO A 13 6.45 -11.12 27.61
CA PRO A 13 7.50 -11.49 26.67
C PRO A 13 8.24 -12.79 27.05
N GLU A 14 8.48 -13.03 28.33
CA GLU A 14 9.18 -14.23 28.80
C GLU A 14 8.35 -15.48 28.56
N ALA A 15 7.04 -15.41 28.79
CA ALA A 15 6.12 -16.51 28.50
C ALA A 15 6.03 -16.77 26.99
N PHE A 16 6.10 -15.71 26.16
CA PHE A 16 6.18 -15.84 24.71
C PHE A 16 7.47 -16.52 24.26
N ILE A 17 8.63 -16.07 24.74
CA ILE A 17 9.93 -16.68 24.42
C ILE A 17 9.95 -18.16 24.85
N GLN A 18 9.44 -18.48 26.04
CA GLN A 18 9.39 -19.85 26.53
C GLN A 18 8.52 -20.73 25.62
N ALA A 19 7.33 -20.27 25.25
CA ALA A 19 6.44 -21.00 24.36
C ALA A 19 7.06 -21.22 22.97
N MET A 20 7.78 -20.23 22.44
CA MET A 20 8.48 -20.35 21.16
C MET A 20 9.70 -21.28 21.24
N SER A 21 10.42 -21.26 22.37
CA SER A 21 11.54 -22.17 22.62
C SER A 21 11.09 -23.63 22.70
N GLU A 22 9.89 -23.91 23.20
CA GLU A 22 9.29 -25.26 23.18
C GLU A 22 9.00 -25.75 21.75
N LEU A 23 8.81 -24.82 20.81
CA LEU A 23 8.70 -25.10 19.39
C LEU A 23 10.06 -25.10 18.67
N GLY A 24 11.16 -24.89 19.39
CA GLY A 24 12.51 -24.83 18.83
C GLY A 24 12.84 -23.52 18.12
N VAL A 25 12.11 -22.44 18.40
CA VAL A 25 12.34 -21.13 17.77
C VAL A 25 13.07 -20.20 18.72
N SER A 26 14.20 -19.65 18.27
CA SER A 26 14.99 -18.67 19.02
C SER A 26 14.77 -17.24 18.52
N PHE A 27 14.90 -16.26 19.42
CA PHE A 27 14.71 -14.83 19.14
C PHE A 27 16.00 -14.04 19.43
N PRO A 28 16.28 -12.92 18.72
CA PRO A 28 15.41 -12.23 17.77
C PRO A 28 15.40 -12.86 16.36
N LEU A 29 14.25 -12.78 15.70
CA LEU A 29 14.09 -13.18 14.30
C LEU A 29 14.71 -12.13 13.36
N THR A 30 15.15 -12.57 12.19
CA THR A 30 15.65 -11.72 11.12
C THR A 30 15.11 -12.16 9.75
N CYS A 31 15.24 -11.31 8.74
CA CYS A 31 15.01 -11.71 7.34
C CYS A 31 16.34 -12.22 6.77
N SER A 32 16.29 -13.29 5.95
CA SER A 32 17.47 -13.73 5.20
C SER A 32 17.92 -12.63 4.24
N GLN A 33 19.24 -12.43 4.18
CA GLN A 33 19.86 -11.54 3.18
C GLN A 33 20.13 -12.25 1.85
N ARG A 34 19.98 -13.57 1.82
CA ARG A 34 20.29 -14.40 0.63
C ARG A 34 19.02 -14.81 -0.10
N ASP A 35 17.97 -15.09 0.66
CA ASP A 35 16.75 -15.72 0.17
C ASP A 35 15.56 -14.80 0.48
N MET A 36 14.98 -14.21 -0.57
CA MET A 36 13.82 -13.34 -0.42
C MET A 36 12.64 -14.13 0.16
N GLY A 37 11.91 -13.53 1.10
CA GLY A 37 10.77 -14.21 1.74
C GLY A 37 11.13 -15.05 2.97
N VAL A 38 12.42 -15.33 3.21
CA VAL A 38 12.83 -16.27 4.26
C VAL A 38 13.05 -15.55 5.59
N LEU A 39 12.41 -16.04 6.64
CA LEU A 39 12.63 -15.63 8.03
C LEU A 39 13.57 -16.61 8.71
N LEU A 40 14.56 -16.06 9.40
CA LEU A 40 15.53 -16.80 10.18
C LEU A 40 15.31 -16.57 11.66
N ASP A 41 15.56 -17.58 12.47
CA ASP A 41 15.65 -17.44 13.92
C ASP A 41 16.99 -16.83 14.36
N ALA A 42 17.27 -16.81 15.66
CA ALA A 42 18.49 -16.21 16.20
C ALA A 42 19.74 -17.06 15.99
N ASP A 43 19.56 -18.36 15.77
CA ASP A 43 20.65 -19.29 15.45
C ASP A 43 20.97 -19.29 13.95
N GLY A 44 20.11 -18.66 13.14
CA GLY A 44 20.23 -18.53 11.71
C GLY A 44 19.52 -19.65 10.93
N ASP A 45 18.71 -20.44 11.62
CA ASP A 45 17.92 -21.52 11.04
C ASP A 45 16.66 -20.96 10.38
N GLU A 46 16.26 -21.57 9.26
CA GLU A 46 15.05 -21.17 8.54
C GLU A 46 13.80 -21.53 9.33
N LEU A 47 13.00 -20.52 9.64
CA LEU A 47 11.73 -20.66 10.34
C LEU A 47 10.54 -20.76 9.38
N LEU A 48 10.48 -19.83 8.42
CA LEU A 48 9.32 -19.66 7.54
C LEU A 48 9.74 -19.00 6.23
N THR A 49 9.27 -19.56 5.12
CA THR A 49 9.32 -18.92 3.81
C THR A 49 7.96 -18.29 3.47
N ILE A 50 7.95 -16.98 3.24
CA ILE A 50 6.81 -16.22 2.73
C ILE A 50 6.83 -16.27 1.20
N ASP A 51 5.64 -16.52 0.62
CA ASP A 51 5.46 -16.65 -0.82
C ASP A 51 6.42 -17.67 -1.46
N SER A 52 6.39 -18.91 -0.96
CA SER A 52 7.15 -20.01 -1.53
C SER A 52 6.85 -20.28 -3.01
N SER A 53 5.75 -19.72 -3.55
CA SER A 53 5.35 -19.83 -4.95
C SER A 53 5.94 -18.75 -5.86
N GLY A 54 6.47 -17.66 -5.30
CA GLY A 54 6.91 -16.49 -6.06
C GLY A 54 5.79 -15.76 -6.79
N SER A 55 4.56 -15.80 -6.26
CA SER A 55 3.38 -15.19 -6.89
C SER A 55 3.23 -13.71 -6.53
N MET A 56 3.85 -13.27 -5.44
CA MET A 56 3.78 -11.90 -4.95
C MET A 56 4.96 -11.08 -5.46
N PRO A 57 4.79 -9.78 -5.70
CA PRO A 57 5.91 -8.90 -6.00
C PRO A 57 6.93 -8.87 -4.86
N ASP A 58 8.22 -8.87 -5.17
CA ASP A 58 9.32 -8.91 -4.19
C ASP A 58 9.20 -7.83 -3.11
N ASN A 59 8.81 -6.60 -3.48
CA ASN A 59 8.58 -5.52 -2.52
C ASN A 59 7.47 -5.83 -1.52
N THR A 60 6.40 -6.51 -1.95
CA THR A 60 5.31 -6.95 -1.09
C THR A 60 5.80 -8.03 -0.13
N VAL A 61 6.56 -9.01 -0.64
CA VAL A 61 7.16 -10.09 0.17
C VAL A 61 8.11 -9.52 1.22
N ALA A 62 9.02 -8.63 0.81
CA ALA A 62 9.99 -7.99 1.69
C ALA A 62 9.30 -7.18 2.80
N LEU A 63 8.26 -6.41 2.48
CA LEU A 63 7.47 -5.67 3.48
C LEU A 63 6.72 -6.60 4.43
N LEU A 64 6.17 -7.71 3.93
CA LEU A 64 5.52 -8.71 4.79
C LEU A 64 6.51 -9.36 5.76
N CYS A 65 7.66 -9.82 5.28
CA CYS A 65 8.71 -10.39 6.13
C CYS A 65 9.13 -9.41 7.22
N ALA A 66 9.44 -8.19 6.82
CA ALA A 66 9.81 -7.10 7.71
C ALA A 66 8.78 -6.85 8.82
N ASN A 67 7.49 -6.78 8.48
CA ASN A 67 6.43 -6.54 9.46
C ASN A 67 6.22 -7.74 10.39
N ILE A 68 6.29 -8.96 9.88
CA ILE A 68 6.15 -10.17 10.71
C ILE A 68 7.30 -10.27 11.70
N VAL A 69 8.55 -10.14 11.24
CA VAL A 69 9.74 -10.12 12.11
C VAL A 69 9.61 -9.05 13.18
N MET A 70 9.19 -7.84 12.80
CA MET A 70 9.02 -6.72 13.73
C MET A 70 7.98 -7.02 14.82
N VAL A 71 6.80 -7.55 14.44
CA VAL A 71 5.72 -7.87 15.38
C VAL A 71 6.13 -8.99 16.33
N LEU A 72 6.74 -10.07 15.81
CA LEU A 72 7.16 -11.20 16.62
C LEU A 72 8.29 -10.82 17.58
N ASN A 73 9.27 -10.03 17.12
CA ASN A 73 10.33 -9.52 17.99
C ASN A 73 9.78 -8.61 19.09
N ASN A 74 8.79 -7.77 18.80
CA ASN A 74 8.10 -6.97 19.81
C ASN A 74 7.36 -7.83 20.84
N ALA A 75 6.68 -8.90 20.41
CA ALA A 75 6.04 -9.84 21.31
C ALA A 75 7.05 -10.53 22.24
N ALA A 76 8.25 -10.84 21.73
CA ALA A 76 9.38 -11.35 22.50
C ALA A 76 10.11 -10.27 23.33
N GLY A 77 9.60 -9.03 23.40
CA GLY A 77 10.18 -7.97 24.24
C GLY A 77 11.44 -7.32 23.67
N TYR A 78 11.83 -7.65 22.44
CA TYR A 78 12.89 -6.94 21.72
C TYR A 78 12.34 -5.61 21.19
N ARG A 79 13.15 -4.56 21.29
CA ARG A 79 12.77 -3.26 20.72
C ARG A 79 12.77 -3.36 19.19
N ALA A 80 11.60 -3.32 18.56
CA ALA A 80 11.51 -3.11 17.13
C ALA A 80 12.20 -1.79 16.75
N VAL A 81 13.25 -1.90 15.94
CA VAL A 81 13.70 -0.81 15.09
C VAL A 81 12.91 -0.97 13.79
N ALA A 82 12.35 0.12 13.27
CA ALA A 82 11.61 0.11 12.01
C ALA A 82 12.38 -0.71 10.97
N ALA A 83 11.72 -1.69 10.36
CA ALA A 83 12.37 -2.51 9.35
C ALA A 83 12.70 -1.60 8.15
N LEU A 84 13.99 -1.34 7.96
CA LEU A 84 14.49 -0.63 6.78
C LEU A 84 14.58 -1.64 5.65
N VAL A 85 13.50 -1.75 4.89
CA VAL A 85 13.50 -2.52 3.64
C VAL A 85 14.00 -1.59 2.54
N PRO A 86 15.17 -1.85 1.94
CA PRO A 86 15.53 -1.19 0.69
C PRO A 86 14.55 -1.68 -0.37
N LEU A 87 13.52 -0.89 -0.62
CA LEU A 87 12.66 -1.09 -1.78
C LEU A 87 13.50 -0.68 -2.98
N GLU A 88 13.96 -1.66 -3.77
CA GLU A 88 14.20 -1.35 -5.17
C GLU A 88 12.84 -0.88 -5.71
N GLN A 89 12.75 0.39 -6.12
CA GLN A 89 11.53 0.96 -6.66
C GLN A 89 11.19 0.26 -7.97
N ASP A 90 10.61 -0.92 -7.88
CA ASP A 90 10.07 -1.58 -9.04
C ASP A 90 8.76 -0.87 -9.37
N GLY A 91 8.64 -0.41 -10.62
CA GLY A 91 7.60 0.53 -11.07
C GLY A 91 6.16 0.04 -10.85
N SER A 92 5.98 -1.23 -10.50
CA SER A 92 4.71 -1.89 -10.20
C SER A 92 3.99 -1.30 -8.97
N THR A 93 4.68 -1.03 -7.86
CA THR A 93 4.02 -0.45 -6.67
C THR A 93 3.68 1.03 -6.87
N ALA A 94 4.55 1.77 -7.55
CA ALA A 94 4.26 3.16 -7.94
C ALA A 94 3.07 3.23 -8.91
N ALA A 95 2.98 2.30 -9.87
CA ALA A 95 1.85 2.18 -10.78
C ALA A 95 0.55 1.84 -10.04
N ALA A 96 0.55 0.86 -9.14
CA ALA A 96 -0.65 0.50 -8.37
C ALA A 96 -1.15 1.62 -7.44
N ILE A 97 -0.24 2.39 -6.84
CA ILE A 97 -0.57 3.58 -6.04
C ILE A 97 -1.10 4.69 -6.96
N ALA A 98 -0.49 4.90 -8.13
CA ALA A 98 -0.96 5.87 -9.11
C ALA A 98 -2.38 5.52 -9.60
N ASP A 99 -2.66 4.25 -9.91
CA ASP A 99 -3.97 3.76 -10.32
C ASP A 99 -5.04 4.00 -9.24
N THR A 100 -4.72 3.69 -7.98
CA THR A 100 -5.64 3.91 -6.86
C THR A 100 -5.92 5.41 -6.66
N LYS A 101 -4.89 6.26 -6.77
CA LYS A 101 -5.04 7.72 -6.68
C LYS A 101 -5.82 8.28 -7.86
N LEU A 102 -5.64 7.74 -9.07
CA LEU A 102 -6.38 8.14 -10.25
C LEU A 102 -7.89 7.94 -10.03
N VAL A 103 -8.29 6.77 -9.53
CA VAL A 103 -9.70 6.45 -9.21
C VAL A 103 -10.27 7.42 -8.16
N MET A 104 -9.50 7.75 -7.12
CA MET A 104 -9.92 8.73 -6.11
C MET A 104 -10.10 10.14 -6.68
N LEU A 105 -9.19 10.57 -7.56
CA LEU A 105 -9.28 11.87 -8.25
C LEU A 105 -10.50 11.92 -9.18
N GLU A 106 -10.84 10.82 -9.86
CA GLU A 106 -12.05 10.74 -10.68
C GLU A 106 -13.33 10.92 -9.87
N MET A 107 -13.41 10.28 -8.70
CA MET A 107 -14.54 10.45 -7.79
C MET A 107 -14.63 11.89 -7.30
N HIS A 108 -13.48 12.49 -6.95
CA HIS A 108 -13.43 13.88 -6.50
C HIS A 108 -13.88 14.85 -7.61
N LEU A 109 -13.42 14.66 -8.84
CA LEU A 109 -13.83 15.46 -10.00
C LEU A 109 -15.35 15.36 -10.22
N LYS A 110 -15.93 14.16 -10.15
CA LYS A 110 -17.39 13.97 -10.26
C LYS A 110 -18.14 14.75 -9.17
N SER A 111 -17.66 14.73 -7.93
CA SER A 111 -18.24 15.52 -6.84
C SER A 111 -18.13 17.03 -7.10
N LEU A 112 -16.99 17.51 -7.61
CA LEU A 112 -16.81 18.93 -7.94
C LEU A 112 -17.77 19.40 -9.05
N VAL A 113 -17.97 18.57 -10.08
CA VAL A 113 -18.93 18.84 -11.18
C VAL A 113 -20.36 18.90 -10.65
N ILE A 114 -20.76 17.96 -9.80
CA ILE A 114 -22.08 17.96 -9.17
C ILE A 114 -22.28 19.19 -8.28
N ALA A 115 -21.25 19.59 -7.54
CA ALA A 115 -21.30 20.76 -6.65
C ALA A 115 -21.26 22.10 -7.41
N ASN A 116 -20.72 22.14 -8.63
CA ASN A 116 -20.51 23.36 -9.41
C ASN A 116 -20.97 23.19 -10.88
N PRO A 117 -22.25 22.91 -11.15
CA PRO A 117 -22.71 22.53 -12.49
C PRO A 117 -22.53 23.66 -13.53
N GLU A 118 -22.79 24.92 -13.17
CA GLU A 118 -22.60 26.07 -14.07
C GLU A 118 -21.12 26.28 -14.41
N LYS A 119 -20.23 26.13 -13.43
CA LYS A 119 -18.78 26.24 -13.64
C LYS A 119 -18.25 25.10 -14.50
N ALA A 120 -18.79 23.88 -14.33
CA ALA A 120 -18.45 22.74 -15.17
C ALA A 120 -18.88 22.95 -16.63
N LEU A 121 -20.05 23.56 -16.87
CA LEU A 121 -20.50 23.94 -18.22
C LEU A 121 -19.58 24.99 -18.84
N LEU A 122 -19.17 26.00 -18.07
CA LEU A 122 -18.24 27.04 -18.54
C LEU A 122 -16.85 26.48 -18.85
N ALA A 123 -16.33 25.56 -18.02
CA ALA A 123 -15.04 24.91 -18.22
C ALA A 123 -14.94 24.07 -19.51
N ALA A 124 -16.09 23.69 -20.09
CA ALA A 124 -16.14 23.04 -21.40
C ALA A 124 -15.79 24.01 -22.55
N LEU A 125 -15.91 25.31 -22.33
CA LEU A 125 -15.75 26.38 -23.33
C LEU A 125 -14.60 27.34 -23.02
N ASP A 126 -14.17 27.39 -21.75
CA ASP A 126 -13.18 28.33 -21.24
C ASP A 126 -12.04 27.57 -20.55
N ASP A 127 -10.82 27.74 -21.07
CA ASP A 127 -9.63 27.07 -20.58
C ASP A 127 -9.20 27.57 -19.19
N ASP A 128 -9.42 28.84 -18.83
CA ASP A 128 -9.09 29.37 -17.50
C ASP A 128 -10.00 28.75 -16.44
N VAL A 129 -11.28 28.57 -16.77
CA VAL A 129 -12.24 27.87 -15.90
C VAL A 129 -11.91 26.37 -15.82
N ARG A 130 -11.41 25.76 -16.90
CA ARG A 130 -10.91 24.37 -16.88
C ARG A 130 -9.68 24.21 -16.00
N MET A 131 -8.75 25.16 -16.05
CA MET A 131 -7.54 25.17 -15.22
C MET A 131 -7.86 25.25 -13.73
N TRP A 132 -9.00 25.82 -13.34
CA TRP A 132 -9.46 25.77 -11.96
C TRP A 132 -9.73 24.32 -11.48
N PHE A 133 -10.36 23.48 -12.30
CA PHE A 133 -10.57 22.06 -11.96
C PHE A 133 -9.25 21.27 -11.93
N VAL A 134 -8.32 21.58 -12.83
CA VAL A 134 -6.96 20.98 -12.84
C VAL A 134 -6.21 21.35 -11.57
N ALA A 135 -6.27 22.61 -11.13
CA ALA A 135 -5.62 23.08 -9.91
C ALA A 135 -6.19 22.38 -8.66
N GLU A 136 -7.52 22.24 -8.58
CA GLU A 136 -8.17 21.55 -7.47
C GLU A 136 -7.72 20.09 -7.38
N LEU A 137 -7.73 19.36 -8.50
CA LEU A 137 -7.27 17.96 -8.54
C LEU A 137 -5.77 17.83 -8.26
N THR A 138 -4.95 18.75 -8.75
CA THR A 138 -3.50 18.75 -8.49
C THR A 138 -3.20 18.95 -7.00
N SER A 139 -3.98 19.80 -6.32
CA SER A 139 -3.85 20.02 -4.87
C SER A 139 -4.11 18.75 -4.05
N VAL A 140 -5.03 17.90 -4.52
CA VAL A 140 -5.39 16.62 -3.88
C VAL A 140 -4.43 15.49 -4.27
N ALA A 141 -3.95 15.48 -5.51
CA ALA A 141 -3.08 14.43 -6.06
C ALA A 141 -1.68 14.39 -5.42
N GLY A 142 -1.12 15.58 -5.14
CA GLY A 142 0.29 15.75 -4.80
C GLY A 142 1.22 15.32 -5.95
N ALA A 143 2.48 15.01 -5.64
CA ALA A 143 3.50 14.64 -6.65
C ALA A 143 3.35 13.20 -7.21
N SER A 144 2.27 12.49 -6.88
CA SER A 144 2.12 11.06 -7.20
C SER A 144 1.34 10.77 -8.49
N VAL A 145 0.73 11.78 -9.11
CA VAL A 145 0.00 11.64 -10.38
C VAL A 145 0.55 12.67 -11.38
N PRO A 146 0.94 12.26 -12.59
CA PRO A 146 1.39 13.19 -13.62
C PRO A 146 0.33 14.23 -13.96
N LEU A 147 0.75 15.49 -14.15
CA LEU A 147 -0.16 16.58 -14.53
C LEU A 147 -0.92 16.26 -15.82
N THR A 148 -0.28 15.59 -16.78
CA THR A 148 -0.89 15.18 -18.05
C THR A 148 -2.08 14.25 -17.87
N ASP A 149 -2.05 13.37 -16.87
CA ASP A 149 -3.14 12.43 -16.59
C ASP A 149 -4.32 13.16 -15.92
N ILE A 150 -4.01 14.14 -15.08
CA ILE A 150 -5.01 15.04 -14.46
C ILE A 150 -5.69 15.89 -15.54
N GLU A 151 -4.93 16.50 -16.46
CA GLU A 151 -5.45 17.29 -17.58
C GLU A 151 -6.34 16.46 -18.52
N ALA A 152 -5.90 15.24 -18.85
CA ALA A 152 -6.70 14.31 -19.66
C ALA A 152 -8.00 13.91 -18.95
N MET A 153 -7.94 13.71 -17.63
CA MET A 153 -9.11 13.42 -16.80
C MET A 153 -10.12 14.55 -16.74
N VAL A 154 -9.66 15.79 -16.58
CA VAL A 154 -10.56 16.94 -16.60
C VAL A 154 -11.19 17.10 -17.98
N SER A 155 -10.39 16.99 -19.04
CA SER A 155 -10.84 17.18 -20.42
C SER A 155 -11.95 16.20 -20.83
N ARG A 156 -11.79 14.91 -20.52
CA ARG A 156 -12.79 13.88 -20.88
C ARG A 156 -14.09 14.01 -20.07
N SER A 157 -14.02 14.55 -18.85
CA SER A 157 -15.16 14.67 -17.94
C SER A 157 -15.97 15.94 -18.18
N LEU A 158 -15.33 16.99 -18.71
CA LEU A 158 -15.95 18.28 -18.98
C LEU A 158 -16.31 18.50 -20.46
N THR A 159 -16.13 17.50 -21.33
CA THR A 159 -16.58 17.58 -22.72
C THR A 159 -18.07 17.94 -22.78
N PRO A 160 -18.49 18.90 -23.63
CA PRO A 160 -19.90 19.24 -23.76
C PRO A 160 -20.71 18.00 -24.11
N ALA A 161 -21.78 17.73 -23.37
CA ALA A 161 -22.75 16.73 -23.79
C ALA A 161 -23.22 17.09 -25.22
N LYS A 162 -23.09 16.15 -26.17
CA LYS A 162 -23.56 16.35 -27.54
C LYS A 162 -24.98 16.93 -27.49
N GLY A 163 -25.13 18.09 -28.14
CA GLY A 163 -26.25 19.01 -27.96
C GLY A 163 -27.62 18.35 -27.95
N GLY A 164 -28.39 18.64 -26.89
CA GLY A 164 -29.84 18.61 -26.95
C GLY A 164 -30.30 19.81 -27.77
N THR A 165 -30.86 19.53 -28.94
CA THR A 165 -31.53 20.49 -29.82
C THR A 165 -32.61 21.25 -29.04
N ALA A 166 -32.51 22.58 -29.02
CA ALA A 166 -33.64 23.47 -28.79
C ALA A 166 -34.29 23.82 -30.13
#